data_AF-A0A918RU93-F1
#
_entry.id   AF-A0A918RU93-F1
#
_cell.length_a   1.000
_cell.length_b   1.000
_cell.length_c   1.000
_cell.angle_alpha   90.00
_cell.angle_beta   90.00
_cell.angle_gamma   90.00
#
_symmetry.space_group_name_H-M   'P 1'
#
loop_
_entity.id
_entity.type
_entity.pdbx_description
1 polymer ?
#
loop_
_entity_poly.entity_id
_entity_poly.type
_entity_poly.pdbx_seq_one_letter_code
_entity_poly.pdbx_strand_id
1 'polypeptide(L)' 'MANHEAADQIRRVLNNELYDVERYMRSGDIDRAKRELEDANDKLKRIMNQLLRE' A
#
# COMPACT_ATOMS: atom_id res chain seq x y z
N MET A 1 4.04 3.50 21.08
CA MET A 1 5.07 2.83 20.25
C MET A 1 4.43 2.19 19.02
N ALA A 2 3.42 1.34 19.18
CA ALA A 2 2.60 0.76 18.10
C ALA A 2 2.14 1.74 17.00
N ASN A 3 1.55 2.89 17.37
CA ASN A 3 1.08 3.88 16.39
C ASN A 3 2.20 4.47 15.49
N HIS A 4 3.43 4.59 16.00
CA HIS A 4 4.56 5.06 15.19
C HIS A 4 5.05 3.97 14.22
N GLU A 5 5.12 2.72 14.68
CA GLU A 5 5.50 1.59 13.83
C GLU A 5 4.50 1.37 12.69
N ALA A 6 3.20 1.45 12.98
CA ALA A 6 2.17 1.36 11.95
C ALA A 6 2.20 2.52 10.96
N ALA A 7 2.48 3.75 11.41
CA ALA A 7 2.65 4.89 10.52
C ALA A 7 3.84 4.70 9.55
N ASP A 8 4.92 4.10 10.02
CA ASP A 8 6.09 3.80 9.18
C ASP A 8 5.87 2.62 8.24
N GLN A 9 5.05 1.64 8.63
CA GLN A 9 4.61 0.57 7.73
C GLN A 9 3.68 1.11 6.63
N ILE A 10 2.70 1.96 6.99
CA ILE A 10 1.80 2.62 6.03
C ILE A 10 2.60 3.44 5.02
N ARG A 11 3.56 4.25 5.49
CA ARG A 11 4.43 5.04 4.59
C ARG A 11 5.22 4.18 3.61
N ARG A 12 5.75 3.05 4.07
CA ARG A 12 6.48 2.10 3.20
C ARG A 12 5.59 1.48 2.14
N VAL A 13 4.39 1.03 2.52
CA VAL A 13 3.41 0.48 1.57
C VAL A 13 3.04 1.54 0.54
N LEU A 14 2.65 2.74 0.96
CA LEU A 14 2.26 3.79 0.03
C LEU A 14 3.38 4.17 -0.93
N ASN A 15 4.62 4.35 -0.44
CA ASN A 15 5.72 4.76 -1.32
C ASN A 15 6.08 3.70 -2.36
N ASN A 16 6.14 2.43 -1.96
CA ASN A 16 6.55 1.36 -2.86
C ASN A 16 5.45 1.07 -3.88
N GLU A 17 4.23 0.87 -3.41
CA GLU A 17 3.13 0.45 -4.29
C GLU A 17 2.70 1.59 -5.21
N LEU A 18 2.63 2.85 -4.73
CA LEU A 18 2.28 3.97 -5.60
C LEU A 18 3.35 4.26 -6.65
N TYR A 19 4.63 4.01 -6.34
CA TYR A 19 5.71 4.10 -7.32
C TYR A 19 5.51 3.07 -8.45
N ASP A 20 5.20 1.82 -8.11
CA ASP A 20 4.95 0.78 -9.10
C ASP A 20 3.68 1.03 -9.91
N VAL A 21 2.60 1.49 -9.26
CA VAL A 21 1.37 1.93 -9.94
C VAL A 21 1.67 3.03 -10.95
N GLU A 22 2.39 4.07 -10.55
CA GLU A 22 2.74 5.17 -11.45
C GLU A 22 3.58 4.67 -12.62
N ARG A 23 4.54 3.78 -12.37
CA ARG A 23 5.36 3.15 -13.41
C ARG A 23 4.50 2.37 -14.40
N TYR A 24 3.57 1.55 -13.93
CA TYR A 24 2.69 0.77 -14.81
C TYR A 24 1.72 1.66 -15.59
N MET A 25 1.16 2.70 -14.96
CA MET A 25 0.34 3.70 -15.65
C MET A 25 1.11 4.39 -16.78
N ARG A 26 2.35 4.81 -16.53
CA ARG A 26 3.21 5.43 -17.56
C ARG A 26 3.55 4.49 -18.70
N SER A 27 3.62 3.18 -18.44
CA SER A 27 3.86 2.15 -19.47
C SER A 27 2.60 1.73 -20.25
N GLY A 28 1.41 2.19 -19.86
CA GLY A 28 0.14 1.81 -20.46
C GLY A 28 -0.46 0.50 -19.94
N ASP A 29 0.20 -0.17 -18.97
CA ASP A 29 -0.30 -1.39 -18.34
C ASP A 29 -1.27 -1.07 -17.20
N ILE A 30 -2.47 -0.60 -17.57
CA ILE A 30 -3.50 -0.14 -16.63
C ILE A 30 -4.03 -1.29 -15.76
N ASP A 31 -4.17 -2.49 -16.32
CA ASP A 31 -4.63 -3.65 -15.57
C ASP A 31 -3.65 -4.04 -14.47
N ARG A 32 -2.35 -3.93 -14.74
CA ARG A 32 -1.34 -4.16 -13.70
C ARG A 32 -1.33 -3.04 -12.68
N ALA A 33 -1.40 -1.78 -13.09
CA ALA A 33 -1.53 -0.66 -12.16
C ALA A 33 -2.73 -0.83 -11.21
N LYS A 34 -3.87 -1.31 -11.71
CA LYS A 34 -5.04 -1.63 -10.88
C LYS A 34 -4.76 -2.74 -9.86
N ARG A 35 -4.10 -3.83 -10.27
CA ARG A 35 -3.75 -4.93 -9.35
C ARG A 35 -2.82 -4.47 -8.24
N GLU A 36 -1.82 -3.65 -8.55
CA GLU A 36 -0.93 -3.10 -7.51
C GLU A 36 -1.69 -2.17 -6.54
N LEU A 37 -2.64 -1.37 -7.03
CA LEU A 37 -3.50 -0.55 -6.16
C LEU A 37 -4.38 -1.41 -5.23
N GLU A 38 -4.91 -2.51 -5.73
CA GLU A 38 -5.71 -3.45 -4.93
C GLU A 38 -4.86 -4.12 -3.84
N ASP A 39 -3.64 -4.55 -4.17
CA ASP A 39 -2.71 -5.14 -3.20
C ASP A 39 -2.25 -4.13 -2.15
N ALA A 40 -1.96 -2.89 -2.54
CA ALA A 40 -1.68 -1.79 -1.62
C ALA A 40 -2.83 -1.57 -0.62
N ASN A 41 -4.06 -1.57 -1.12
CA ASN A 41 -5.25 -1.40 -0.29
C ASN A 41 -5.40 -2.56 0.72
N ASP A 42 -5.17 -3.80 0.28
CA ASP A 42 -5.25 -4.96 1.16
C ASP A 42 -4.15 -5.00 2.22
N LYS A 43 -2.92 -4.58 1.88
CA LYS A 43 -1.83 -4.37 2.85
C LYS A 43 -2.20 -3.32 3.89
N LEU A 44 -2.78 -2.18 3.49
CA LEU A 44 -3.23 -1.14 4.42
C LEU A 44 -4.35 -1.63 5.34
N LYS A 45 -5.33 -2.37 4.82
CA LYS A 45 -6.38 -2.99 5.64
C LYS A 45 -5.80 -3.95 6.68
N ARG A 46 -4.76 -4.73 6.33
CA ARG A 46 -4.08 -5.62 7.29
C ARG A 46 -3.42 -4.83 8.43
N ILE A 47 -2.72 -3.75 8.12
CA ILE A 47 -2.11 -2.87 9.14
C ILE A 47 -3.19 -2.27 10.04
N MET A 48 -4.29 -1.78 9.46
CA MET A 48 -5.42 -1.24 10.22
C MET A 48 -6.05 -2.30 11.14
N ASN A 49 -6.26 -3.51 10.65
CA ASN A 49 -6.81 -4.61 11.44
C ASN A 49 -5.88 -5.05 12.57
N GLN A 50 -4.56 -4.91 12.42
CA GLN A 50 -3.60 -5.15 13.50
C GLN A 50 -3.73 -4.08 14.58
N LEU A 51 -3.77 -2.81 14.19
CA LEU A 51 -3.95 -1.68 15.11
C LEU A 51 -5.25 -1.74 15.92
N LEU A 52 -6.34 -2.25 15.33
CA LEU A 52 -7.63 -2.39 16.03
C LEU A 52 -7.66 -3.54 17.05
N ARG A 53 -6.66 -4.42 17.06
CA ARG A 53 -6.56 -5.57 17.97
C ARG A 53 -5.62 -5.32 19.15
N GLU A 54 -4.92 -4.18 19.16
CA GLU A 54 -4.03 -3.70 20.24
C GLU A 54 -4.77 -2.70 21.14
#